data_AF-A0A382UDE5-F1
#
_entry.id   AF-A0A382UDE5-F1
#
_cell.length_a   1.000
_cell.length_b   1.000
_cell.length_c   1.000
_cell.angle_alpha   90.00
_cell.angle_beta   90.00
_cell.angle_gamma   90.00
#
_symmetry.space_group_name_H-M   'P 1'
#
loop_
_entity.id
_entity.type
_entity.pdbx_description
1 polymer ?
#
loop_
_entity_poly.entity_id
_entity_poly.type
_entity_poly.pdbx_seq_one_letter_code
_entity_poly.pdbx_strand_id
1 'polypeptide(L)'
;MNKSEAEDILIQVSKDSRLQEGYQGVRLIMREILRGETVPIHDISRATGIPVPVVSATRRELEKRKLLSRKGGAILTDTGIKLLNSIGIFDTEIPDFNCQYEISDTVTKLASQFDELTGQRPSPDYSLDQSHATSLTCFKRVMYFHQSDSIEGRDIAILGDDDLTSLAIVL
;
A
#
# COMPACT_ATOMS: atom_id res chain seq x y z
N MET A 1 29.57 0.32 -0.98
CA MET A 1 28.59 -0.57 -1.61
C MET A 1 27.95 0.21 -2.74
N ASN A 2 28.03 -0.30 -3.97
CA ASN A 2 27.34 0.30 -5.11
C ASN A 2 25.92 -0.30 -5.24
N LYS A 3 25.07 0.33 -6.05
CA LYS A 3 23.66 -0.06 -6.19
C LYS A 3 23.49 -1.51 -6.66
N SER A 4 24.24 -1.93 -7.68
CA SER A 4 24.17 -3.30 -8.23
C SER A 4 24.52 -4.35 -7.18
N GLU A 5 25.59 -4.11 -6.42
CA GLU A 5 26.05 -4.99 -5.34
C GLU A 5 24.97 -5.14 -4.25
N ALA A 6 24.32 -4.04 -3.87
CA ALA A 6 23.22 -4.07 -2.92
C ALA A 6 21.99 -4.83 -3.44
N GLU A 7 21.64 -4.62 -4.70
CA GLU A 7 20.54 -5.35 -5.36
C GLU A 7 20.82 -6.86 -5.40
N ASP A 8 22.03 -7.27 -5.76
CA ASP A 8 22.46 -8.67 -5.79
C ASP A 8 22.37 -9.32 -4.42
N ILE A 9 22.76 -8.62 -3.35
CA ILE A 9 22.63 -9.11 -1.98
C ILE A 9 21.16 -9.38 -1.63
N LEU A 10 20.25 -8.45 -1.93
CA LEU A 10 18.82 -8.61 -1.63
C LEU A 10 18.17 -9.71 -2.49
N ILE A 11 18.59 -9.85 -3.75
CA ILE A 11 18.20 -10.98 -4.60
C ILE A 11 18.62 -12.29 -3.96
N GLN A 12 19.86 -12.39 -3.49
CA GLN A 12 20.35 -13.63 -2.87
C GLN A 12 19.62 -13.95 -1.57
N VAL A 13 19.32 -12.93 -0.74
CA VAL A 13 18.50 -13.11 0.47
C VAL A 13 17.13 -13.70 0.11
N SER A 14 16.48 -13.18 -0.93
CA SER A 14 15.16 -13.67 -1.34
C SER A 14 15.17 -15.13 -1.79
N LYS A 15 16.21 -15.56 -2.50
CA LYS A 15 16.42 -16.95 -2.93
C LYS A 15 16.64 -17.85 -1.72
N ASP A 16 17.51 -17.44 -0.80
CA ASP A 16 17.87 -18.24 0.37
C ASP A 16 16.71 -18.35 1.38
N SER A 17 15.85 -17.33 1.45
CA SER A 17 14.63 -17.37 2.27
C SER A 17 13.41 -17.95 1.56
N ARG A 18 13.53 -18.27 0.26
CA ARG A 18 12.42 -18.71 -0.63
C ARG A 18 11.24 -17.74 -0.64
N LEU A 19 11.52 -16.45 -0.50
CA LEU A 19 10.53 -15.38 -0.54
C LEU A 19 10.05 -15.18 -1.99
N GLN A 20 8.76 -15.38 -2.23
CA GLN A 20 8.17 -15.33 -3.59
C GLN A 20 8.14 -13.91 -4.15
N GLU A 21 8.03 -12.92 -3.28
CA GLU A 21 8.09 -11.49 -3.55
C GLU A 21 9.50 -11.04 -4.01
N GLY A 22 10.49 -11.94 -3.96
CA GLY A 22 11.84 -11.73 -4.49
C GLY A 22 12.57 -10.56 -3.81
N TYR A 23 13.43 -9.90 -4.60
CA TYR A 23 14.12 -8.66 -4.19
C TYR A 23 13.17 -7.64 -3.57
N GLN A 24 11.97 -7.48 -4.15
CA GLN A 24 11.01 -6.48 -3.71
C GLN A 24 10.47 -6.78 -2.30
N GLY A 25 10.24 -8.05 -1.97
CA GLY A 25 9.83 -8.44 -0.61
C GLY A 25 10.90 -8.17 0.44
N VAL A 26 12.16 -8.51 0.16
CA VAL A 26 13.27 -8.28 1.12
C VAL A 26 13.46 -6.79 1.37
N ARG A 27 13.46 -6.00 0.29
CA ARG A 27 13.57 -4.53 0.35
C ARG A 27 12.40 -3.92 1.14
N LEU A 28 11.18 -4.43 0.96
CA LEU A 28 10.01 -3.97 1.73
C LEU A 28 10.16 -4.30 3.23
N ILE A 29 10.57 -5.51 3.58
CA ILE A 29 10.84 -5.91 4.97
C ILE A 29 11.88 -4.98 5.62
N MET A 30 13.01 -4.75 4.94
CA MET A 30 14.08 -3.89 5.46
C MET A 30 13.63 -2.42 5.58
N ARG A 31 12.81 -1.92 4.66
CA ARG A 31 12.21 -0.58 4.72
C ARG A 31 11.31 -0.41 5.93
N GLU A 32 10.47 -1.40 6.25
CA GLU A 32 9.63 -1.33 7.46
C GLU A 32 10.47 -1.36 8.74
N ILE A 33 11.58 -2.10 8.75
CA ILE A 33 12.53 -2.07 9.87
C ILE A 33 13.24 -0.72 9.97
N LEU A 34 13.57 -0.06 8.86
CA LEU A 34 14.20 1.27 8.87
C LEU A 34 13.35 2.32 9.58
N ARG A 35 12.02 2.22 9.46
CA ARG A 35 11.06 3.20 9.97
C ARG A 35 10.64 2.95 11.41
N GLY A 36 10.96 1.79 11.96
CA GLY A 36 10.77 1.48 13.37
C GLY A 36 12.11 1.44 14.09
N GLU A 37 12.12 1.78 15.38
CA GLU A 37 13.35 1.66 16.18
C GLU A 37 13.73 0.20 16.43
N THR A 38 12.73 -0.63 16.79
CA THR A 38 12.88 -2.05 17.06
C THR A 38 11.57 -2.73 16.70
N VAL A 39 11.57 -3.51 15.61
CA VAL A 39 10.32 -4.01 15.04
C VAL A 39 10.14 -5.51 15.32
N PRO A 40 9.10 -5.92 16.07
CA PRO A 40 8.74 -7.33 16.20
C PRO A 40 8.38 -7.97 14.86
N ILE A 41 8.62 -9.28 14.71
CA ILE A 41 8.34 -10.00 13.45
C ILE A 41 6.86 -9.88 13.03
N HIS A 42 5.95 -9.92 14.00
CA HIS A 42 4.51 -9.89 13.71
C HIS A 42 4.08 -8.54 13.13
N ASP A 43 4.71 -7.45 13.54
CA ASP A 43 4.45 -6.12 12.99
C ASP A 43 5.00 -5.99 11.57
N ILE A 44 6.20 -6.53 11.31
CA ILE A 44 6.75 -6.61 9.94
C ILE A 44 5.81 -7.42 9.04
N SER A 45 5.34 -8.57 9.52
CA SER A 45 4.41 -9.43 8.76
C SER A 45 3.11 -8.69 8.45
N ARG A 46 2.54 -8.00 9.44
CA ARG A 46 1.33 -7.19 9.27
C ARG A 46 1.52 -6.05 8.26
N ALA A 47 2.63 -5.30 8.36
CA ALA A 47 2.91 -4.16 7.49
C ALA A 47 3.20 -4.56 6.03
N THR A 48 3.81 -5.73 5.83
CA THR A 48 4.22 -6.20 4.49
C THR A 48 3.23 -7.15 3.83
N GLY A 49 2.29 -7.73 4.58
CA GLY A 49 1.42 -8.81 4.11
C GLY A 49 2.12 -10.18 3.95
N ILE A 50 3.43 -10.26 4.25
CA ILE A 50 4.22 -11.48 4.08
C ILE A 50 4.00 -12.39 5.30
N PRO A 51 3.75 -13.71 5.15
CA PRO A 51 3.52 -14.62 6.27
C PRO A 51 4.68 -14.66 7.28
N VAL A 52 4.37 -14.69 8.58
CA VAL A 52 5.35 -14.72 9.69
C VAL A 52 6.49 -15.73 9.49
N PRO A 53 6.24 -16.99 9.06
CA PRO A 53 7.34 -17.94 8.83
C PRO A 53 8.34 -17.47 7.78
N VAL A 54 7.87 -16.79 6.72
CA VAL A 54 8.68 -16.31 5.60
C VAL A 54 9.44 -15.03 5.99
N VAL A 55 8.79 -14.12 6.73
CA VAL A 55 9.47 -12.95 7.33
C VAL A 55 10.57 -13.41 8.30
N SER A 56 10.29 -14.41 9.14
CA SER A 56 11.27 -14.99 10.07
C SER A 56 12.46 -15.60 9.36
N ALA A 57 12.23 -16.35 8.26
CA ALA A 57 13.30 -16.91 7.43
C ALA A 57 14.14 -15.80 6.78
N THR A 58 13.49 -14.79 6.19
CA THR A 58 14.17 -13.64 5.56
C THR A 58 14.99 -12.85 6.57
N ARG A 59 14.46 -12.60 7.76
CA ARG A 59 15.20 -11.94 8.85
C ARG A 59 16.45 -12.71 9.24
N ARG A 60 16.37 -14.05 9.37
CA ARG A 60 17.53 -14.89 9.67
C ARG A 60 18.61 -14.79 8.59
N GLU A 61 18.22 -14.76 7.32
CA GLU A 61 19.17 -14.59 6.20
C GLU A 61 19.85 -13.21 6.21
N LEU A 62 19.12 -12.16 6.61
CA LEU A 62 19.66 -10.81 6.80
C LEU A 62 20.58 -10.72 8.04
N GLU A 63 20.25 -11.40 9.14
CA GLU A 63 21.07 -11.50 10.36
C GLU A 63 22.41 -12.20 10.07
N LYS A 64 22.39 -13.33 9.32
CA LYS A 64 23.60 -14.04 8.88
C LYS A 64 24.56 -13.14 8.10
N ARG A 65 24.00 -12.21 7.32
CA ARG A 65 24.75 -11.23 6.52
C ARG A 65 25.12 -9.97 7.29
N LYS A 66 24.84 -9.91 8.59
CA LYS A 66 25.07 -8.76 9.47
C LYS A 66 24.35 -7.48 9.01
N LEU A 67 23.26 -7.63 8.26
CA LEU A 67 22.41 -6.51 7.83
C LEU A 67 21.38 -6.15 8.89
N LEU A 68 20.97 -7.14 9.68
CA LEU A 68 20.11 -6.99 10.86
C LEU A 68 20.79 -7.48 12.13
N SER A 69 20.36 -6.94 13.27
CA SER A 69 20.67 -7.39 14.62
C SER A 69 19.39 -7.58 15.44
N ARG A 70 19.51 -8.24 16.59
CA ARG A 70 18.37 -8.55 17.47
C ARG A 70 18.54 -7.88 18.84
N LYS A 71 17.58 -7.03 19.22
CA LYS A 71 17.39 -6.51 20.58
C LYS A 71 15.89 -6.37 20.86
N GLY A 72 15.22 -7.45 21.27
CA GLY A 72 13.75 -7.45 21.45
C GLY A 72 12.93 -7.45 20.15
N GLY A 73 13.52 -6.98 19.04
CA GLY A 73 12.98 -7.03 17.68
C GLY A 73 14.11 -6.98 16.64
N ALA A 74 13.75 -6.83 15.37
CA ALA A 74 14.70 -6.63 14.28
C ALA A 74 15.15 -5.16 14.23
N ILE A 75 16.45 -4.93 14.07
CA ILE A 75 17.06 -3.61 13.96
C ILE A 75 18.09 -3.66 12.83
N LEU A 76 18.13 -2.64 11.96
CA LEU A 76 19.18 -2.51 10.96
C LEU A 76 20.53 -2.22 11.61
N THR A 77 21.58 -2.85 11.09
CA THR A 77 22.96 -2.46 11.39
C THR A 77 23.37 -1.28 10.49
N ASP A 78 24.50 -0.64 10.79
CA ASP A 78 25.08 0.38 9.89
C ASP A 78 25.30 -0.15 8.47
N THR A 79 25.58 -1.45 8.32
CA THR A 79 25.73 -2.09 7.01
C THR A 79 24.38 -2.24 6.31
N GLY A 80 23.33 -2.62 7.05
CA GLY A 80 21.96 -2.66 6.56
C GLY A 80 21.47 -1.29 6.09
N ILE A 81 21.76 -0.24 6.85
CA ILE A 81 21.42 1.15 6.48
C ILE A 81 22.19 1.57 5.23
N LYS A 82 23.52 1.34 5.17
CA LYS A 82 24.32 1.66 3.96
C LYS A 82 23.81 0.93 2.71
N LEU A 83 23.38 -0.32 2.87
CA LEU A 83 22.77 -1.10 1.79
C LEU A 83 21.48 -0.43 1.30
N LEU A 84 20.53 -0.11 2.20
CA LEU A 84 19.28 0.57 1.83
C LEU A 84 19.54 1.93 1.16
N ASN A 85 20.46 2.72 1.71
CA ASN A 85 20.81 4.02 1.14
C ASN A 85 21.34 3.88 -0.30
N SER A 86 22.13 2.83 -0.59
CA SER A 86 22.68 2.59 -1.93
C SER A 86 21.63 2.22 -2.98
N ILE A 87 20.44 1.77 -2.56
CA ILE A 87 19.29 1.51 -3.43
C ILE A 87 18.22 2.61 -3.32
N GLY A 88 18.53 3.73 -2.67
CA GLY A 88 17.65 4.91 -2.59
C GLY A 88 16.56 4.81 -1.52
N ILE A 89 16.74 3.99 -0.48
CA ILE A 89 15.82 3.90 0.65
C ILE A 89 16.50 4.47 1.89
N PHE A 90 16.06 5.64 2.32
CA PHE A 90 16.61 6.34 3.48
C PHE A 90 15.55 7.09 4.30
N ASP A 91 14.33 7.27 3.76
CA ASP A 91 13.26 8.01 4.44
C ASP A 91 12.66 7.24 5.62
N THR A 92 12.88 7.78 6.81
CA THR A 92 12.28 7.33 8.07
C THR A 92 10.96 8.04 8.38
N GLU A 93 10.77 9.26 7.86
CA GLU A 93 9.55 10.04 8.03
C GLU A 93 8.65 9.85 6.80
N ILE A 94 7.52 9.17 6.99
CA ILE A 94 6.49 9.10 5.96
C ILE A 94 5.53 10.25 6.23
N PRO A 95 5.35 11.21 5.29
CA PRO A 95 4.28 12.18 5.43
C PRO A 95 2.95 11.42 5.50
N ASP A 96 2.13 11.79 6.47
CA ASP A 96 0.77 11.26 6.56
C ASP A 96 0.04 11.54 5.24
N PHE A 97 -0.43 10.48 4.57
CA PHE A 97 -1.30 10.64 3.40
C PHE A 97 -2.71 10.98 3.90
N ASN A 98 -2.86 12.17 4.44
CA ASN A 98 -4.17 12.76 4.64
C ASN A 98 -4.71 13.15 3.27
N CYS A 99 -5.68 12.40 2.78
CA CYS A 99 -6.40 12.69 1.56
C CYS A 99 -7.17 14.02 1.73
N GLN A 100 -6.54 15.14 1.38
CA GLN A 100 -7.05 16.50 1.56
C GLN A 100 -8.11 16.90 0.52
N TYR A 101 -8.99 15.98 0.12
CA TYR A 101 -10.22 16.41 -0.55
C TYR A 101 -11.15 16.94 0.53
N GLU A 102 -11.03 18.24 0.81
CA GLU A 102 -12.03 18.96 1.59
C GLU A 102 -13.38 18.81 0.89
N ILE A 103 -14.34 18.27 1.63
CA ILE A 103 -15.66 17.98 1.09
C ILE A 103 -16.47 19.26 1.18
N SER A 104 -16.77 19.84 0.01
CA SER A 104 -17.59 21.03 -0.06
C SER A 104 -19.07 20.72 0.24
N ASP A 105 -19.84 21.75 0.58
CA ASP A 105 -21.29 21.64 0.75
C ASP A 105 -21.97 21.11 -0.53
N THR A 106 -21.44 21.47 -1.70
CA THR A 106 -21.93 20.97 -2.99
C THR A 106 -21.77 19.46 -3.08
N VAL A 107 -20.57 18.94 -2.81
CA VAL A 107 -20.31 17.49 -2.82
C VAL A 107 -21.15 16.76 -1.78
N THR A 108 -21.35 17.36 -0.61
CA THR A 108 -22.21 16.78 0.45
C THR A 108 -23.67 16.66 -0.01
N LYS A 109 -24.19 17.66 -0.72
CA LYS A 109 -25.53 17.62 -1.30
C LYS A 109 -25.65 16.57 -2.41
N LEU A 110 -24.67 16.50 -3.30
CA LEU A 110 -24.63 15.49 -4.37
C LEU A 110 -24.55 14.07 -3.77
N ALA A 111 -23.74 13.87 -2.73
CA ALA A 111 -23.68 12.60 -2.00
C ALA A 111 -25.03 12.23 -1.37
N SER A 112 -25.76 13.20 -0.81
CA SER A 112 -27.10 12.98 -0.26
C SER A 112 -28.11 12.61 -1.36
N GLN A 113 -28.07 13.29 -2.51
CA GLN A 113 -28.90 12.95 -3.68
C GLN A 113 -28.58 11.56 -4.22
N PHE A 114 -27.29 11.20 -4.23
CA PHE A 114 -26.86 9.85 -4.60
C PHE A 114 -27.36 8.80 -3.61
N ASP A 115 -27.32 9.07 -2.30
CA ASP A 115 -27.88 8.15 -1.29
C ASP A 115 -29.40 7.97 -1.48
N GLU A 116 -30.14 9.02 -1.84
CA GLU A 116 -31.57 8.92 -2.18
C GLU A 116 -31.80 8.04 -3.42
N LEU A 117 -31.04 8.27 -4.50
CA LEU A 117 -31.16 7.50 -5.74
C LEU A 117 -30.75 6.03 -5.58
N THR A 118 -29.79 5.78 -4.69
CA THR A 118 -29.24 4.46 -4.45
C THR A 118 -29.88 3.74 -3.26
N GLY A 119 -30.89 4.34 -2.62
CA GLY A 119 -31.58 3.76 -1.47
C GLY A 119 -32.27 2.41 -1.74
N GLN A 120 -32.52 2.08 -3.01
CA GLN A 120 -33.06 0.79 -3.45
C GLN A 120 -32.08 -0.02 -4.31
N ARG A 121 -30.78 0.30 -4.28
CA ARG A 121 -29.77 -0.47 -5.01
C ARG A 121 -29.78 -1.93 -4.56
N PRO A 122 -29.45 -2.89 -5.45
CA PRO A 122 -29.33 -4.29 -5.07
C PRO A 122 -28.35 -4.45 -3.91
N SER A 123 -28.64 -5.31 -2.95
CA SER A 123 -27.66 -5.73 -1.95
C SER A 123 -26.45 -6.36 -2.63
N PRO A 124 -25.24 -6.25 -2.06
CA PRO A 124 -24.04 -6.83 -2.66
C PRO A 124 -24.20 -8.34 -2.83
N ASP A 125 -23.86 -8.85 -4.01
CA ASP A 125 -23.68 -10.28 -4.24
C ASP A 125 -22.24 -10.68 -3.91
N TYR A 126 -22.04 -11.23 -2.72
CA TYR A 126 -20.72 -11.67 -2.25
C TYR A 126 -20.12 -12.82 -3.07
N SER A 127 -20.92 -13.55 -3.86
CA SER A 127 -20.37 -14.58 -4.77
C SER A 127 -19.59 -13.96 -5.93
N LEU A 128 -19.86 -12.69 -6.23
CA LEU A 128 -19.17 -11.86 -7.20
C LEU A 128 -18.11 -10.95 -6.55
N ASP A 129 -17.81 -11.15 -5.27
CA ASP A 129 -16.93 -10.29 -4.45
C ASP A 129 -17.37 -8.82 -4.41
N GLN A 130 -18.68 -8.57 -4.50
CA GLN A 130 -19.22 -7.21 -4.47
C GLN A 130 -19.19 -6.61 -3.07
N SER A 131 -18.92 -5.31 -3.03
CA SER A 131 -19.02 -4.49 -1.83
C SER A 131 -19.36 -3.06 -2.21
N HIS A 132 -20.05 -2.34 -1.33
CA HIS A 132 -20.48 -0.98 -1.63
C HIS A 132 -19.58 0.03 -0.93
N ALA A 133 -18.96 0.91 -1.71
CA ALA A 133 -18.36 2.13 -1.24
C ALA A 133 -19.43 3.09 -0.71
N THR A 134 -19.03 3.96 0.21
CA THR A 134 -19.89 5.05 0.67
C THR A 134 -20.09 6.08 -0.44
N SER A 135 -21.22 6.79 -0.44
CA SER A 135 -21.48 7.91 -1.34
C SER A 135 -20.31 8.90 -1.37
N LEU A 136 -19.77 9.24 -0.19
CA LEU A 136 -18.61 10.12 -0.08
C LEU A 136 -17.35 9.57 -0.76
N THR A 137 -17.13 8.26 -0.72
CA THR A 137 -16.00 7.64 -1.43
C THR A 137 -16.19 7.72 -2.94
N CYS A 138 -17.40 7.45 -3.43
CA CYS A 138 -17.73 7.63 -4.86
C CYS A 138 -17.47 9.07 -5.31
N PHE A 139 -17.91 10.07 -4.53
CA PHE A 139 -17.66 11.47 -4.88
C PHE A 139 -16.19 11.89 -4.73
N LYS A 140 -15.42 11.34 -3.79
CA LYS A 140 -13.97 11.56 -3.77
C LYS A 140 -13.30 11.03 -5.05
N ARG A 141 -13.77 9.91 -5.61
CA ARG A 141 -13.30 9.41 -6.92
C ARG A 141 -13.69 10.37 -8.03
N VAL A 142 -14.94 10.86 -8.05
CA VAL A 142 -15.40 11.86 -9.04
C VAL A 142 -14.58 13.14 -8.97
N MET A 143 -14.35 13.68 -7.77
CA MET A 143 -13.48 14.84 -7.55
C MET A 143 -12.07 14.60 -8.09
N TYR A 144 -11.49 13.43 -7.79
CA TYR A 144 -10.18 13.04 -8.31
C TYR A 144 -10.17 12.93 -9.85
N PHE A 145 -11.23 12.35 -10.45
CA PHE A 145 -11.35 12.23 -11.90
C PHE A 145 -11.48 13.60 -12.58
N HIS A 146 -12.28 14.53 -12.03
CA HIS A 146 -12.39 15.90 -12.53
C HIS A 146 -11.04 16.63 -12.46
N GLN A 147 -10.38 16.59 -11.30
CA GLN A 147 -9.07 17.21 -11.13
C GLN A 147 -8.01 16.62 -12.07
N SER A 148 -8.20 15.37 -12.50
CA SER A 148 -7.33 14.67 -13.42
C SER A 148 -7.73 14.78 -14.91
N ASP A 149 -8.73 15.62 -15.24
CA ASP A 149 -9.24 15.78 -16.62
C ASP A 149 -9.77 14.47 -17.26
N SER A 150 -10.32 13.60 -16.42
CA SER A 150 -10.77 12.24 -16.80
C SER A 150 -12.29 12.13 -17.03
N ILE A 151 -13.04 13.23 -16.89
CA ILE A 151 -14.49 13.25 -17.08
C ILE A 151 -14.91 14.13 -18.26
N GLU A 152 -14.51 15.41 -18.25
CA GLU A 152 -15.01 16.41 -19.20
C GLU A 152 -14.59 16.08 -20.64
N GLY A 153 -15.59 15.87 -21.51
CA GLY A 153 -15.36 15.56 -22.93
C GLY A 153 -14.69 14.21 -23.21
N ARG A 154 -14.69 13.28 -22.23
CA ARG A 154 -14.10 11.94 -22.36
C ARG A 154 -15.16 10.88 -22.65
N ASP A 155 -14.80 9.87 -23.43
CA ASP A 155 -15.55 8.62 -23.55
C ASP A 155 -15.13 7.68 -22.41
N ILE A 156 -16.04 7.41 -21.47
CA ILE A 156 -15.72 6.70 -20.23
C ILE A 156 -16.31 5.29 -20.26
N ALA A 157 -15.48 4.28 -19.97
CA ALA A 157 -15.90 2.91 -19.74
C ALA A 157 -15.67 2.53 -18.28
N ILE A 158 -16.66 1.89 -17.66
CA ILE A 158 -16.60 1.43 -16.26
C ILE A 158 -16.76 -0.09 -16.27
N LEU A 159 -15.72 -0.80 -15.82
CA LEU A 159 -15.69 -2.26 -15.78
C LEU A 159 -15.98 -2.75 -14.36
N GLY A 160 -17.23 -3.19 -14.15
CA GLY A 160 -17.75 -3.42 -12.81
C GLY A 160 -18.17 -2.10 -12.18
N ASP A 161 -19.42 -2.02 -11.76
CA ASP A 161 -20.01 -0.79 -11.22
C ASP A 161 -20.98 -1.10 -10.10
N ASP A 162 -20.63 -2.08 -9.25
CA ASP A 162 -21.39 -2.32 -8.03
C ASP A 162 -21.43 -1.04 -7.21
N ASP A 163 -20.34 -0.30 -7.05
CA ASP A 163 -20.27 1.01 -6.38
C ASP A 163 -21.18 2.12 -6.97
N LEU A 164 -21.72 1.93 -8.19
CA LEU A 164 -22.50 2.94 -8.93
C LEU A 164 -21.71 4.24 -9.17
N THR A 165 -20.41 4.11 -9.45
CA THR A 165 -19.54 5.24 -9.82
C THR A 165 -20.02 5.88 -11.13
N SER A 166 -20.62 5.11 -12.05
CA SER A 166 -21.23 5.67 -13.26
C SER A 166 -22.30 6.70 -12.96
N LEU A 167 -23.16 6.41 -11.98
CA LEU A 167 -24.21 7.31 -11.53
C LEU A 167 -23.62 8.53 -10.82
N ALA A 168 -22.58 8.34 -9.99
CA ALA A 168 -21.92 9.45 -9.30
C ALA A 168 -21.24 10.44 -10.26
N ILE A 169 -20.72 9.97 -11.40
CA ILE A 169 -20.10 10.83 -12.43
C ILE A 169 -21.14 11.71 -13.15
N VAL A 170 -22.38 11.23 -13.28
CA VAL A 170 -23.45 11.93 -14.00
C VAL A 170 -24.17 12.97 -13.12
N LEU A 171 -24.06 12.86 -11.79
CA LEU A 171 -24.60 13.82 -10.82
C LEU A 171 -23.67 15.03 -10.63
#